data_AF-A0A0F9C2Y7-F1
#
_entry.id   AF-A0A0F9C2Y7-F1
#
_cell.length_a   1.000
_cell.length_b   1.000
_cell.length_c   1.000
_cell.angle_alpha   90.00
_cell.angle_beta   90.00
_cell.angle_gamma   90.00
#
_symmetry.space_group_name_H-M   'P 1'
#
loop_
_entity.id
_entity.type
_entity.pdbx_description
1 polymer ?
#
loop_
_entity_poly.entity_id
_entity_poly.type
_entity_poly.pdbx_seq_one_letter_code
_entity_poly.pdbx_strand_id
1 'polypeptide(L)'
;MRVVVDTNIGKIEDKVQDGFLDFPVEYYLRIVKALIQNGIQIQRPILNRPALPDNSDDKIPECAIAGQCNTIVTFNTRDFPKNILDQYNLLAMTPGKFIKSGGL
;
A
#
# COMPACT_ATOMS: atom_id res chain seq x y z
N MET A 1 12.59 0.12 -8.99
CA MET A 1 11.97 -0.28 -7.71
C MET A 1 10.48 -0.45 -7.96
N ARG A 2 9.83 -1.51 -7.46
CA ARG A 2 8.37 -1.70 -7.57
C ARG A 2 7.75 -1.69 -6.19
N VAL A 3 6.60 -1.02 -6.07
CA VAL A 3 5.97 -0.69 -4.79
C VAL A 3 4.48 -0.96 -4.85
N VAL A 4 3.93 -1.46 -3.74
CA VAL A 4 2.48 -1.50 -3.52
C VAL A 4 2.08 -0.35 -2.63
N VAL A 5 1.02 0.35 -3.06
CA VAL A 5 0.35 1.41 -2.30
C VAL A 5 -1.05 0.92 -1.99
N ASP A 6 -1.38 0.83 -0.70
CA ASP A 6 -2.76 0.59 -0.27
C ASP A 6 -3.56 1.89 -0.35
N THR A 7 -4.64 1.89 -1.12
CA THR A 7 -5.54 3.04 -1.23
C THR A 7 -6.98 2.59 -1.02
N ASN A 8 -7.66 3.19 -0.04
CA ASN A 8 -9.07 2.95 0.23
C ASN A 8 -9.84 4.25 -0.06
N ILE A 9 -10.59 4.28 -1.16
CA ILE A 9 -11.30 5.48 -1.63
C ILE A 9 -12.35 5.93 -0.61
N GLY A 10 -13.12 5.01 -0.01
CA GLY A 10 -14.13 5.37 1.00
C GLY A 10 -13.50 6.07 2.21
N LYS A 11 -12.33 5.61 2.66
CA LYS A 11 -11.58 6.27 3.74
C LYS A 11 -11.05 7.67 3.38
N ILE A 12 -11.00 8.04 2.10
CA ILE A 12 -10.55 9.39 1.68
C ILE A 12 -11.69 10.38 1.92
N GLU A 13 -12.93 10.03 1.54
CA GLU A 13 -14.12 10.86 1.75
C GLU A 13 -14.31 11.15 3.24
N ASP A 14 -14.29 10.11 4.07
CA ASP A 14 -14.39 10.22 5.54
C ASP A 14 -13.32 11.17 6.10
N LYS A 15 -12.06 11.03 5.66
CA LYS A 15 -10.95 11.84 6.18
C LYS A 15 -11.00 13.30 5.75
N VAL A 16 -11.59 13.62 4.60
CA VAL A 16 -11.84 15.02 4.21
C VAL A 16 -12.97 15.58 5.06
N GLN A 17 -14.04 14.82 5.27
CA GLN A 17 -15.15 15.23 6.12
C GLN A 17 -14.74 15.47 7.58
N ASP A 18 -13.85 14.62 8.10
CA ASP A 18 -13.29 14.73 9.45
C ASP A 18 -12.22 15.83 9.59
N GLY A 19 -11.83 16.51 8.50
CA GLY A 19 -10.82 17.57 8.52
C GLY A 19 -9.37 17.07 8.70
N PHE A 20 -9.11 15.78 8.50
CA PHE A 20 -7.73 15.24 8.46
C PHE A 20 -7.01 15.54 7.15
N LEU A 21 -7.76 15.86 6.10
CA LEU A 21 -7.27 16.14 4.77
C LEU A 21 -7.80 17.52 4.33
N ASP A 22 -6.87 18.45 4.06
CA ASP A 22 -7.19 19.88 3.91
C ASP A 22 -7.63 20.30 2.50
N PHE A 23 -7.66 19.36 1.55
CA PHE A 23 -8.07 19.61 0.17
C PHE A 23 -9.44 18.97 -0.15
N PRO A 24 -10.15 19.44 -1.18
CA PRO A 24 -11.36 18.78 -1.66
C PRO A 24 -11.10 17.31 -2.05
N VAL A 25 -12.09 16.43 -1.84
CA VAL A 25 -12.01 15.00 -2.17
C VAL A 25 -11.52 14.77 -3.61
N GLU A 26 -11.94 15.61 -4.55
CA GLU A 26 -11.57 15.54 -5.97
C GLU A 26 -10.06 15.63 -6.19
N TYR A 27 -9.35 16.38 -5.34
CA TYR A 27 -7.89 16.47 -5.40
C TYR A 27 -7.24 15.12 -5.13
N TYR A 28 -7.65 14.45 -4.06
CA TYR A 28 -7.14 13.12 -3.70
C TYR A 28 -7.57 12.06 -4.70
N LEU A 29 -8.81 12.13 -5.21
CA LEU A 29 -9.27 11.23 -6.27
C LEU A 29 -8.43 11.34 -7.55
N ARG A 30 -7.91 12.54 -7.89
CA ARG A 30 -6.97 12.69 -9.03
C ARG A 30 -5.66 11.94 -8.78
N ILE A 31 -5.14 12.00 -7.56
CA ILE A 31 -3.93 11.25 -7.18
C ILE A 31 -4.20 9.74 -7.27
N VAL A 32 -5.30 9.26 -6.69
CA VAL A 32 -5.68 7.84 -6.75
C VAL A 32 -5.86 7.38 -8.20
N LYS A 33 -6.54 8.17 -9.03
CA LYS A 33 -6.69 7.89 -10.47
C LYS A 33 -5.34 7.80 -11.16
N ALA A 34 -4.42 8.72 -10.89
CA ALA A 34 -3.07 8.68 -11.46
C ALA A 34 -2.32 7.40 -11.03
N LEU A 35 -2.42 6.99 -9.76
CA LEU A 35 -1.82 5.74 -9.28
C LEU A 35 -2.43 4.52 -9.99
N ILE A 36 -3.74 4.46 -10.15
CA ILE A 36 -4.43 3.36 -10.85
C ILE A 36 -4.05 3.29 -12.33
N GLN A 37 -3.93 4.44 -12.99
CA GLN A 37 -3.60 4.53 -14.42
C GLN A 37 -2.14 4.18 -14.73
N ASN A 38 -1.22 4.47 -13.81
CA ASN A 38 0.20 4.23 -13.99
C ASN A 38 0.69 2.95 -13.28
N GLY A 39 -0.13 2.37 -12.40
CA GLY A 39 0.17 1.14 -11.68
C GLY A 39 -0.06 -0.12 -12.52
N ILE A 40 0.63 -1.19 -12.15
CA ILE A 40 0.35 -2.54 -12.68
C ILE A 40 -0.79 -3.14 -11.86
N GLN A 41 -1.90 -3.46 -12.51
CA GLN A 41 -3.05 -4.08 -11.85
C GLN A 41 -2.84 -5.60 -11.72
N ILE A 42 -2.87 -6.10 -10.48
CA ILE A 42 -2.78 -7.53 -10.17
C ILE A 42 -4.19 -8.05 -9.87
N GLN A 43 -4.77 -8.82 -10.78
CA GLN A 43 -6.17 -9.31 -10.67
C GLN A 43 -6.30 -10.72 -10.05
N ARG A 44 -5.20 -11.50 -10.01
CA ARG A 44 -5.19 -12.87 -9.47
C ARG A 44 -3.84 -13.18 -8.82
N PRO A 45 -3.62 -12.73 -7.58
CA PRO A 45 -2.51 -13.26 -6.84
C PRO A 45 -2.84 -14.73 -6.48
N ILE A 46 -1.88 -15.62 -6.74
CA ILE A 46 -1.99 -17.07 -6.47
C ILE A 46 -0.86 -17.35 -5.49
N LEU A 47 -1.14 -17.25 -4.19
CA LEU A 47 -0.17 -17.63 -3.16
C LEU A 47 -0.84 -18.02 -1.85
N ASN A 48 -0.15 -18.89 -1.12
CA ASN A 48 -0.39 -19.10 0.30
C ASN A 48 -0.28 -17.77 1.04
N ARG A 49 -1.35 -17.42 1.75
CA ARG A 49 -1.41 -16.15 2.48
C ARG A 49 -0.38 -16.13 3.61
N PRO A 50 0.31 -14.99 3.82
CA PRO A 50 1.31 -14.84 4.88
C PRO A 50 0.75 -14.91 6.31
N ALA A 51 -0.58 -14.90 6.46
CA ALA A 51 -1.28 -14.91 7.74
C ALA A 51 -0.83 -13.73 8.62
N LEU A 52 -1.00 -12.52 8.08
CA LEU A 52 -0.81 -11.28 8.83
C LEU A 52 -1.72 -11.22 10.06
N PRO A 53 -1.40 -10.39 11.08
CA PRO A 53 -2.26 -10.20 12.25
C PRO A 53 -3.71 -9.83 11.90
N ASP A 54 -3.89 -9.02 10.85
CA ASP A 54 -5.18 -8.80 10.20
C ASP A 54 -5.21 -9.54 8.86
N ASN A 55 -5.99 -10.62 8.80
CA ASN A 55 -6.15 -11.45 7.60
C ASN A 55 -6.73 -10.67 6.39
N SER A 56 -7.37 -9.51 6.62
CA SER A 56 -7.88 -8.66 5.54
C SER A 56 -6.77 -7.91 4.80
N ASP A 57 -5.58 -7.78 5.41
CA ASP A 57 -4.40 -7.14 4.83
C ASP A 57 -3.52 -8.11 4.03
N ASP A 58 -3.75 -9.43 4.10
CA ASP A 58 -2.97 -10.44 3.36
C ASP A 58 -2.92 -10.20 1.85
N LYS A 59 -3.96 -9.53 1.31
CA LYS A 59 -4.03 -9.11 -0.10
C LYS A 59 -2.89 -8.18 -0.52
N ILE A 60 -2.33 -7.41 0.43
CA ILE A 60 -1.28 -6.42 0.16
C ILE A 60 0.07 -7.11 -0.11
N PRO A 61 0.60 -8.00 0.75
CA PRO A 61 1.75 -8.83 0.39
C PRO A 61 1.50 -9.70 -0.85
N GLU A 62 0.29 -10.25 -1.03
CA GLU A 62 -0.07 -11.02 -2.23
C GLU A 62 0.18 -10.21 -3.51
N CYS A 63 -0.34 -8.98 -3.53
CA CYS A 63 -0.15 -8.04 -4.62
C CYS A 63 1.33 -7.68 -4.79
N ALA A 64 2.06 -7.47 -3.70
CA ALA A 64 3.48 -7.13 -3.74
C ALA A 64 4.33 -8.25 -4.35
N ILE A 65 4.09 -9.49 -3.95
CA ILE A 65 4.80 -10.67 -4.46
C ILE A 65 4.49 -10.85 -5.96
N ALA A 66 3.20 -10.85 -6.33
CA ALA A 66 2.77 -11.00 -7.71
C ALA A 66 3.28 -9.86 -8.61
N GLY A 67 3.34 -8.63 -8.08
CA GLY A 67 3.90 -7.46 -8.75
C GLY A 67 5.43 -7.40 -8.76
N GLN A 68 6.12 -8.35 -8.12
CA GLN A 68 7.58 -8.35 -7.92
C GLN A 68 8.07 -7.05 -7.26
N CYS A 69 7.29 -6.56 -6.30
CA CYS A 69 7.64 -5.45 -5.44
C CYS A 69 8.59 -5.92 -4.34
N ASN A 70 9.40 -5.00 -3.84
CA ASN A 70 10.25 -5.25 -2.67
C ASN A 70 9.82 -4.41 -1.46
N THR A 71 8.88 -3.49 -1.64
CA THR A 71 8.45 -2.53 -0.61
C THR A 71 6.94 -2.31 -0.64
N ILE A 72 6.33 -2.36 0.54
CA ILE A 72 4.97 -1.90 0.84
C ILE A 72 5.10 -0.53 1.49
N VAL A 73 4.49 0.50 0.89
CA VAL A 73 4.49 1.85 1.43
C VAL A 73 3.17 2.12 2.16
N THR A 74 3.24 2.26 3.48
CA THR A 74 2.06 2.39 4.34
C THR A 74 2.36 3.19 5.62
N PHE A 75 1.36 3.88 6.16
CA PHE A 75 1.45 4.47 7.50
C PHE A 75 1.23 3.43 8.61
N ASN A 76 0.62 2.29 8.30
CA ASN A 76 0.28 1.24 9.26
C ASN A 76 1.34 0.12 9.30
N THR A 77 2.63 0.47 9.39
CA THR A 77 3.71 -0.53 9.31
C THR A 77 3.63 -1.63 10.37
N ARG A 78 2.92 -1.40 11.48
CA ARG A 78 2.70 -2.39 12.55
C ARG A 78 1.86 -3.58 12.09
N ASP A 79 1.00 -3.41 11.09
CA ASP A 79 0.11 -4.44 10.56
C ASP A 79 0.90 -5.41 9.63
N PHE A 80 2.16 -5.06 9.31
CA PHE A 80 3.05 -5.81 8.42
C PHE A 80 4.37 -6.17 9.14
N PRO A 81 4.33 -7.13 10.09
CA PRO A 81 5.46 -7.43 10.94
C PRO A 81 6.64 -8.06 10.15
N LYS A 82 7.85 -7.61 10.48
CA LYS A 82 9.09 -7.95 9.76
C LYS A 82 9.33 -9.47 9.66
N ASN A 83 9.07 -10.22 10.72
CA ASN A 83 9.28 -11.67 10.77
C ASN A 83 8.39 -12.45 9.78
N ILE A 84 7.26 -11.86 9.35
CA ILE A 84 6.41 -12.42 8.29
C ILE A 84 6.93 -11.95 6.93
N LEU A 85 7.15 -10.65 6.75
CA LEU A 85 7.56 -10.08 5.46
C LEU A 85 8.94 -10.55 4.96
N ASP A 86 9.89 -10.80 5.86
CA ASP A 86 11.23 -11.27 5.52
C ASP A 86 11.20 -12.58 4.71
N GLN A 87 10.21 -13.44 4.94
CA GLN A 87 10.04 -14.72 4.21
C GLN A 87 9.77 -14.51 2.72
N TYR A 88 9.33 -13.31 2.35
CA TYR A 88 8.95 -12.93 0.99
C TYR A 88 9.87 -11.85 0.40
N ASN A 89 10.97 -11.50 1.07
CA ASN A 89 11.85 -10.38 0.70
C ASN A 89 11.11 -9.04 0.57
N LEU A 90 10.11 -8.81 1.43
CA LEU A 90 9.33 -7.58 1.46
C LEU A 90 9.74 -6.68 2.63
N LEU A 91 9.65 -5.38 2.43
CA LEU A 91 9.82 -4.36 3.45
C LEU A 91 8.54 -3.53 3.60
N ALA A 92 8.11 -3.23 4.83
CA ALA A 92 7.09 -2.21 5.07
C ALA A 92 7.72 -0.93 5.61
N MET A 93 7.42 0.21 5.01
CA MET A 93 7.92 1.51 5.48
C MET A 93 6.93 2.63 5.22
N THR A 94 7.08 3.73 5.97
CA THR A 94 6.26 4.93 5.79
C THR A 94 6.63 5.66 4.51
N PRO A 95 5.70 6.42 3.89
CA PRO A 95 5.99 7.22 2.70
C PRO A 95 7.20 8.15 2.88
N GLY A 96 7.30 8.81 4.05
CA GLY A 96 8.44 9.68 4.35
C GLY A 96 9.79 8.96 4.42
N LYS A 97 9.82 7.70 4.91
CA LYS A 97 11.05 6.88 4.88
C LYS A 97 11.40 6.45 3.46
N PHE A 98 10.40 6.04 2.69
CA PHE A 98 10.56 5.61 1.31
C PHE A 98 11.15 6.71 0.41
N ILE A 99 10.66 7.94 0.53
CA ILE A 99 11.22 9.10 -0.20
C ILE A 99 12.68 9.34 0.20
N LYS A 100 12.99 9.31 1.50
CA LYS A 100 14.36 9.50 2.02
C LYS A 100 15.34 8.43 1.55
N SER A 101 14.86 7.22 1.23
CA SER A 101 15.70 6.15 0.66
C SER A 101 15.92 6.27 -0.86
N GLY A 102 15.44 7.33 -1.52
CA GLY A 102 15.56 7.51 -2.96
C GLY A 102 14.48 6.79 -3.77
N GLY A 103 13.29 6.56 -3.19
CA GLY A 103 12.18 5.85 -3.82
C GLY A 103 11.40 6.62 -4.91
N LEU A 104 11.93 7.74 -5.41
CA LEU A 104 11.31 8.56 -6.45
C LEU A 104 12.20 8.63 -7.70
#